data_AF-A0A960KRJ1-F1
#
_entry.id   AF-A0A960KRJ1-F1
#
_cell.length_a   1.000
_cell.length_b   1.000
_cell.length_c   1.000
_cell.angle_alpha   90.00
_cell.angle_beta   90.00
_cell.angle_gamma   90.00
#
_symmetry.space_group_name_H-M   'P 1'
#
loop_
_entity.id
_entity.type
_entity.pdbx_description
1 polymer ?
#
loop_
_entity_poly.entity_id
_entity_poly.type
_entity_poly.pdbx_seq_one_letter_code
_entity_poly.pdbx_strand_id
1 'polypeptide(L)'
;MTRPLSCLPLCLPLCLLLACLLAPHNLWARVLLASPARGLGTTTAQAQPGDTVRVAAGIYLEDSVRVSCRLSLLAERGAVLDGSGGGHLLLVHADSVRIVGLTLRNTTASYRSDYAAILAENCTGLQIHDCVLEQAFFGIYLARCTGARLTGNRIGAHFTSETLSGNGIHLWHCRAPFIAGNTIRGHRDGIYLEFVRQATIEHNEGLHNLRYGLHFMFSDSCRYLDNTFSANGAGVAVMYS
;
A
#
# COMPACT_ATOMS: atom_id res chain seq x y z
N MET A 1 62.68 12.92 -56.81
CA MET A 1 61.93 13.45 -55.66
C MET A 1 60.63 14.07 -56.16
N THR A 2 59.52 13.33 -56.16
CA THR A 2 58.15 13.87 -56.33
C THR A 2 57.17 12.84 -55.74
N ARG A 3 56.32 13.30 -54.80
CA ARG A 3 55.46 12.52 -53.89
C ARG A 3 54.21 11.97 -54.60
N PRO A 4 53.56 10.89 -54.11
CA PRO A 4 52.22 10.50 -54.55
C PRO A 4 51.14 11.26 -53.75
N LEU A 5 50.03 11.59 -54.42
CA LEU A 5 48.83 12.21 -53.87
C LEU A 5 47.95 11.14 -53.19
N SER A 6 47.55 11.41 -51.95
CA SER A 6 46.63 10.63 -51.14
C SER A 6 45.16 10.94 -51.48
N CYS A 7 44.38 9.91 -51.86
CA CYS A 7 42.92 9.98 -51.88
C CYS A 7 42.36 9.73 -50.46
N LEU A 8 41.62 10.70 -49.92
CA LEU A 8 40.74 10.53 -48.76
C LEU A 8 39.32 10.19 -49.23
N PRO A 9 38.58 9.25 -48.60
CA PRO A 9 37.16 9.08 -48.88
C PRO A 9 36.34 10.04 -48.02
N LEU A 10 35.53 10.86 -48.68
CA LEU A 10 34.52 11.74 -48.08
C LEU A 10 33.14 11.11 -48.37
N CYS A 11 32.52 10.43 -47.40
CA CYS A 11 31.07 10.20 -47.37
C CYS A 11 30.60 9.55 -46.05
N LEU A 12 30.63 10.31 -44.96
CA LEU A 12 29.63 10.20 -43.90
C LEU A 12 29.15 11.62 -43.64
N PRO A 13 27.86 11.93 -43.88
CA PRO A 13 26.96 11.91 -42.73
C PRO A 13 25.49 11.61 -43.12
N LEU A 14 25.08 10.34 -43.15
CA LEU A 14 23.64 9.99 -43.12
C LEU A 14 23.15 9.68 -41.70
N CYS A 15 24.05 9.63 -40.70
CA CYS A 15 23.70 9.29 -39.31
C CYS A 15 23.13 10.46 -38.48
N LEU A 16 23.13 11.70 -38.99
CA LEU A 16 22.69 12.87 -38.21
C LEU A 16 21.18 13.16 -38.27
N LEU A 17 20.42 12.49 -39.13
CA LEU A 17 18.97 12.71 -39.29
C LEU A 17 18.08 11.75 -38.47
N LEU A 18 18.64 10.72 -37.83
CA LEU A 18 17.87 9.80 -36.96
C LEU A 18 17.83 10.21 -35.48
N ALA A 19 18.55 11.26 -35.06
CA ALA A 19 18.64 11.64 -33.65
C ALA A 19 17.44 12.44 -33.11
N CYS A 20 16.53 12.92 -33.96
CA CYS A 20 15.43 13.81 -33.56
C CYS A 20 14.07 13.12 -33.38
N LEU A 21 13.98 11.78 -33.48
CA LEU A 21 12.74 11.02 -33.22
C LEU A 21 12.65 10.43 -31.80
N LEU A 22 13.65 10.70 -30.95
CA LEU A 22 13.51 10.49 -29.51
C LEU A 22 12.61 11.60 -28.98
N ALA A 23 11.30 11.37 -29.04
CA ALA A 23 10.33 12.16 -28.28
C ALA A 23 10.88 12.31 -26.86
N PRO A 24 11.01 13.54 -26.32
CA PRO A 24 11.50 13.72 -24.97
C PRO A 24 10.56 12.96 -24.04
N HIS A 25 11.00 11.81 -23.56
CA HIS A 25 10.37 11.18 -22.41
C HIS A 25 10.54 12.20 -21.29
N ASN A 26 9.45 12.89 -20.95
CA ASN A 26 9.44 13.84 -19.86
C ASN A 26 9.93 13.10 -18.61
N LEU A 27 11.19 13.31 -18.24
CA LEU A 27 11.88 12.70 -17.10
C LEU A 27 11.44 13.33 -15.77
N TRP A 28 10.33 14.06 -15.76
CA TRP A 28 9.81 14.77 -14.60
C TRP A 28 8.57 14.05 -14.09
N ALA A 29 8.51 13.87 -12.77
CA ALA A 29 7.33 13.36 -12.09
C ALA A 29 6.11 14.21 -12.44
N ARG A 30 5.10 13.57 -13.04
CA ARG A 30 3.85 14.21 -13.44
C ARG A 30 2.85 14.14 -12.28
N VAL A 31 1.91 15.08 -12.29
CA VAL A 31 0.71 15.00 -11.45
C VAL A 31 -0.45 14.55 -12.30
N LEU A 32 -0.94 13.34 -12.07
CA LEU A 32 -2.14 12.79 -12.69
C LEU A 32 -3.34 13.06 -11.79
N LEU A 33 -4.46 13.49 -12.36
CA LEU A 33 -5.71 13.71 -11.63
C LEU A 33 -6.64 12.51 -11.83
N ALA A 34 -6.91 11.77 -10.75
CA ALA A 34 -8.00 10.81 -10.71
C ALA A 34 -9.27 11.53 -10.29
N SER A 35 -10.39 11.24 -10.95
CA SER A 35 -11.73 11.71 -10.57
C SER A 35 -12.71 10.53 -10.67
N PRO A 36 -13.87 10.56 -9.99
CA PRO A 36 -14.87 9.49 -10.10
C PRO A 36 -15.25 9.15 -11.54
N ALA A 37 -15.31 10.15 -12.44
CA ALA A 37 -15.62 9.93 -13.85
C ALA A 37 -14.49 9.26 -14.65
N ARG A 38 -13.23 9.45 -14.24
CA ARG A 38 -12.04 8.85 -14.89
C ARG A 38 -11.66 7.50 -14.27
N GLY A 39 -11.97 7.30 -13.00
CA GLY A 39 -11.53 6.15 -12.22
C GLY A 39 -10.11 6.28 -11.68
N LEU A 40 -9.87 5.67 -10.52
CA LEU A 40 -8.57 5.58 -9.89
C LEU A 40 -7.70 4.54 -10.61
N GLY A 41 -8.24 3.37 -10.93
CA GLY A 41 -7.52 2.29 -11.61
C GLY A 41 -7.00 2.68 -12.99
N THR A 42 -7.81 3.39 -13.78
CA THR A 42 -7.37 3.93 -15.06
C THR A 42 -6.24 4.95 -14.90
N THR A 43 -6.28 5.75 -13.83
CA THR A 43 -5.27 6.79 -13.58
C THR A 43 -3.95 6.18 -13.11
N THR A 44 -3.99 5.20 -12.19
CA THR A 44 -2.77 4.50 -11.73
C THR A 44 -2.13 3.68 -12.84
N ALA A 45 -2.91 3.09 -13.75
CA ALA A 45 -2.39 2.37 -14.91
C ALA A 45 -1.60 3.26 -15.89
N GLN A 46 -1.83 4.57 -15.88
CA GLN A 46 -1.12 5.54 -16.73
C GLN A 46 0.09 6.19 -16.05
N ALA A 47 0.27 5.91 -14.75
CA ALA A 47 1.35 6.47 -13.95
C ALA A 47 2.70 5.84 -14.32
N GLN A 48 3.73 6.68 -14.33
CA GLN A 48 5.12 6.28 -14.47
C GLN A 48 5.85 6.37 -13.12
N PRO A 49 6.96 5.63 -12.94
CA PRO A 49 7.73 5.68 -11.70
C PRO A 49 8.12 7.11 -11.30
N GLY A 50 7.68 7.54 -10.12
CA GLY A 50 7.89 8.88 -9.57
C GLY A 50 6.68 9.80 -9.69
N ASP A 51 5.66 9.45 -10.49
CA ASP A 51 4.45 10.25 -10.64
C ASP A 51 3.67 10.37 -9.32
N THR A 52 2.87 11.43 -9.24
CA THR A 52 1.87 11.63 -8.19
C THR A 52 0.49 11.51 -8.80
N VAL A 53 -0.36 10.65 -8.25
CA VAL A 53 -1.79 10.60 -8.54
C VAL A 53 -2.50 11.38 -7.44
N ARG A 54 -3.01 12.56 -7.79
CA ARG A 54 -3.91 13.32 -6.94
C ARG A 54 -5.31 12.74 -7.11
N VAL A 55 -5.89 12.23 -6.02
CA VAL A 55 -7.21 11.62 -6.01
C VAL A 55 -8.20 12.68 -5.57
N ALA A 56 -8.99 13.20 -6.52
CA ALA A 56 -10.00 14.21 -6.23
C ALA A 56 -11.07 13.68 -5.27
N ALA A 57 -11.71 14.58 -4.54
CA ALA A 57 -12.85 14.19 -3.70
C ALA A 57 -13.96 13.52 -4.54
N GLY A 58 -14.59 12.49 -3.97
CA GLY A 58 -15.65 11.73 -4.61
C GLY A 58 -15.57 10.23 -4.34
N ILE A 59 -16.60 9.50 -4.77
CA ILE A 59 -16.72 8.05 -4.59
C ILE A 59 -16.29 7.36 -5.89
N TYR A 60 -15.31 6.48 -5.77
CA TYR A 60 -14.79 5.61 -6.83
C TYR A 60 -15.35 4.21 -6.58
N LEU A 61 -16.31 3.80 -7.40
CA LEU A 61 -16.92 2.46 -7.33
C LEU A 61 -16.05 1.48 -8.12
N GLU A 62 -14.95 1.07 -7.50
CA GLU A 62 -13.93 0.24 -8.11
C GLU A 62 -13.41 -0.76 -7.07
N ASP A 63 -13.03 -1.95 -7.53
CA ASP A 63 -12.20 -2.87 -6.77
C ASP A 63 -10.92 -3.17 -7.56
N SER A 64 -9.99 -3.90 -6.95
CA SER A 64 -8.79 -4.42 -7.60
C SER A 64 -7.92 -3.36 -8.30
N VAL A 65 -7.92 -2.12 -7.78
CA VAL A 65 -7.10 -1.01 -8.28
C VAL A 65 -5.64 -1.37 -8.09
N ARG A 66 -4.87 -1.46 -9.18
CA ARG A 66 -3.45 -1.86 -9.13
C ARG A 66 -2.52 -0.65 -9.08
N VAL A 67 -1.51 -0.74 -8.23
CA VAL A 67 -0.36 0.17 -8.15
C VAL A 67 0.89 -0.64 -8.47
N SER A 68 1.33 -0.54 -9.73
CA SER A 68 2.39 -1.39 -10.29
C SER A 68 3.73 -0.67 -10.51
N CYS A 69 3.83 0.60 -10.10
CA CYS A 69 5.06 1.37 -10.15
C CYS A 69 5.19 2.26 -8.90
N ARG A 70 6.41 2.74 -8.63
CA ARG A 70 6.68 3.70 -7.56
C ARG A 70 5.88 4.98 -7.82
N LEU A 71 4.90 5.31 -6.98
CA LEU A 71 4.11 6.54 -7.11
C LEU A 71 3.60 7.03 -5.76
N SER A 72 3.09 8.27 -5.73
CA SER A 72 2.34 8.81 -4.59
C SER A 72 0.86 8.94 -4.91
N LEU A 73 -0.01 8.23 -4.17
CA LEU A 73 -1.45 8.45 -4.12
C LEU A 73 -1.75 9.49 -3.04
N LEU A 74 -2.11 10.71 -3.44
CA LEU A 74 -2.46 11.78 -2.52
C LEU A 74 -3.95 12.09 -2.64
N ALA A 75 -4.72 11.66 -1.65
CA ALA A 75 -6.15 11.84 -1.63
C ALA A 75 -6.56 13.19 -1.05
N GLU A 76 -7.48 13.86 -1.73
CA GLU A 76 -8.22 14.98 -1.16
C GLU A 76 -9.23 14.48 -0.13
N ARG A 77 -9.58 15.35 0.83
CA ARG A 77 -10.61 15.05 1.82
C ARG A 77 -11.91 14.68 1.11
N GLY A 78 -12.43 13.48 1.40
CA GLY A 78 -13.66 12.96 0.80
C GLY A 78 -13.44 12.10 -0.45
N ALA A 79 -12.20 11.77 -0.82
CA ALA A 79 -11.92 10.72 -1.78
C ALA A 79 -12.11 9.33 -1.15
N VAL A 80 -13.04 8.55 -1.71
CA VAL A 80 -13.45 7.24 -1.19
C VAL A 80 -13.33 6.20 -2.29
N LEU A 81 -12.50 5.17 -2.10
CA LEU A 81 -12.51 3.95 -2.89
C LEU A 81 -13.47 2.96 -2.24
N ASP A 82 -14.59 2.69 -2.91
CA ASP A 82 -15.67 1.84 -2.40
C ASP A 82 -15.79 0.58 -3.26
N GLY A 83 -15.45 -0.56 -2.66
CA GLY A 83 -15.48 -1.84 -3.36
C GLY A 83 -16.87 -2.36 -3.64
N SER A 84 -17.93 -1.79 -3.05
CA SER A 84 -19.31 -2.30 -3.19
C SER A 84 -19.47 -3.79 -2.86
N GLY A 85 -18.66 -4.32 -1.92
CA GLY A 85 -18.61 -5.76 -1.64
C GLY A 85 -17.77 -6.55 -2.66
N GLY A 86 -16.81 -5.90 -3.32
CA GLY A 86 -15.81 -6.53 -4.16
C GLY A 86 -14.70 -7.23 -3.36
N GLY A 87 -13.65 -7.64 -4.08
CA GLY A 87 -12.48 -8.32 -3.51
C GLY A 87 -11.54 -7.38 -2.74
N HIS A 88 -10.25 -7.42 -3.09
CA HIS A 88 -9.31 -6.40 -2.61
C HIS A 88 -9.64 -5.05 -3.22
N LEU A 89 -9.39 -3.93 -2.52
CA LEU A 89 -9.60 -2.60 -3.12
C LEU A 89 -8.34 -2.10 -3.82
N LEU A 90 -7.23 -2.03 -3.08
CA LEU A 90 -5.97 -1.52 -3.58
C LEU A 90 -4.89 -2.61 -3.50
N LEU A 91 -4.35 -2.97 -4.67
CA LEU A 91 -3.30 -3.97 -4.86
C LEU A 91 -1.97 -3.28 -5.15
N VAL A 92 -1.02 -3.34 -4.22
CA VAL A 92 0.30 -2.70 -4.33
C VAL A 92 1.37 -3.75 -4.62
N HIS A 93 2.06 -3.60 -5.75
CA HIS A 93 3.10 -4.51 -6.21
C HIS A 93 4.38 -3.75 -6.61
N ALA A 94 4.63 -2.60 -5.97
CA ALA A 94 5.76 -1.75 -6.27
C ALA A 94 6.38 -1.14 -5.02
N ASP A 95 7.70 -0.94 -5.09
CA ASP A 95 8.49 -0.32 -4.03
C ASP A 95 8.23 1.18 -3.91
N SER A 96 8.43 1.70 -2.69
CA SER A 96 8.41 3.13 -2.38
C SER A 96 7.12 3.84 -2.79
N VAL A 97 6.01 3.11 -2.77
CA VAL A 97 4.67 3.67 -2.96
C VAL A 97 4.26 4.42 -1.70
N ARG A 98 3.64 5.59 -1.88
CA ARG A 98 3.07 6.38 -0.79
C ARG A 98 1.57 6.53 -0.99
N ILE A 99 0.79 6.26 0.06
CA ILE A 99 -0.67 6.35 0.06
C ILE A 99 -1.05 7.25 1.23
N VAL A 100 -1.73 8.37 0.95
CA VAL A 100 -2.04 9.39 1.96
C VAL A 100 -3.49 9.79 1.89
N GLY A 101 -4.20 9.75 3.03
CA GLY A 101 -5.51 10.38 3.20
C GLY A 101 -6.68 9.68 2.53
N LEU A 102 -6.47 8.51 1.90
CA LEU A 102 -7.51 7.83 1.15
C LEU A 102 -8.49 7.13 2.11
N THR A 103 -9.79 7.24 1.83
CA THR A 103 -10.79 6.40 2.48
C THR A 103 -11.04 5.17 1.63
N LEU A 104 -11.00 3.98 2.22
CA LEU A 104 -11.24 2.70 1.55
C LEU A 104 -12.34 1.96 2.32
N ARG A 105 -13.38 1.47 1.63
CA ARG A 105 -14.48 0.80 2.33
C ARG A 105 -15.16 -0.32 1.57
N ASN A 106 -15.85 -1.16 2.33
CA ASN A 106 -16.72 -2.23 1.85
C ASN A 106 -15.98 -3.31 1.05
N THR A 107 -15.02 -3.99 1.69
CA THR A 107 -14.50 -5.26 1.15
C THR A 107 -15.39 -6.43 1.56
N THR A 108 -15.35 -7.51 0.78
CA THR A 108 -16.12 -8.72 1.08
C THR A 108 -15.47 -9.56 2.18
N ALA A 109 -16.27 -9.97 3.16
CA ALA A 109 -15.89 -11.01 4.11
C ALA A 109 -15.91 -12.38 3.43
N SER A 110 -14.88 -13.20 3.68
CA SER A 110 -14.76 -14.52 3.05
C SER A 110 -14.09 -15.54 3.96
N TYR A 111 -14.58 -16.76 3.93
CA TYR A 111 -13.93 -17.91 4.58
C TYR A 111 -12.76 -18.47 3.76
N ARG A 112 -12.67 -18.10 2.48
CA ARG A 112 -11.75 -18.71 1.50
C ARG A 112 -10.67 -17.75 1.01
N SER A 113 -10.80 -16.46 1.29
CA SER A 113 -9.96 -15.42 0.68
C SER A 113 -9.76 -14.25 1.63
N ASP A 114 -8.54 -13.79 1.75
CA ASP A 114 -8.14 -12.71 2.67
C ASP A 114 -8.32 -11.32 2.03
N TYR A 115 -9.54 -10.99 1.59
CA TYR A 115 -9.81 -9.72 0.92
C TYR A 115 -9.48 -8.53 1.83
N ALA A 116 -8.61 -7.66 1.33
CA ALA A 116 -8.04 -6.55 2.08
C ALA A 116 -8.36 -5.21 1.42
N ALA A 117 -8.60 -4.17 2.22
CA ALA A 117 -8.73 -2.82 1.67
C ALA A 117 -7.42 -2.40 0.99
N ILE A 118 -6.28 -2.68 1.62
CA ILE A 118 -4.96 -2.54 1.00
C ILE A 118 -4.22 -3.85 1.15
N LEU A 119 -3.93 -4.52 0.02
CA LEU A 119 -2.99 -5.63 -0.05
C LEU A 119 -1.70 -5.13 -0.71
N ALA A 120 -0.57 -5.27 -0.02
CA ALA A 120 0.75 -5.04 -0.60
C ALA A 120 1.56 -6.33 -0.57
N GLU A 121 2.17 -6.68 -1.70
CA GLU A 121 2.96 -7.89 -1.83
C GLU A 121 4.35 -7.60 -2.37
N ASN A 122 5.38 -8.17 -1.75
CA ASN A 122 6.77 -8.07 -2.20
C ASN A 122 7.27 -6.62 -2.36
N CYS A 123 6.84 -5.72 -1.47
CA CYS A 123 7.17 -4.29 -1.54
C CYS A 123 8.22 -3.86 -0.49
N THR A 124 9.08 -2.92 -0.86
CA THR A 124 10.06 -2.26 0.02
C THR A 124 9.75 -0.77 0.18
N GLY A 125 9.81 -0.26 1.40
CA GLY A 125 9.67 1.17 1.68
C GLY A 125 8.27 1.74 1.45
N LEU A 126 7.24 0.90 1.53
CA LEU A 126 5.83 1.29 1.43
C LEU A 126 5.45 2.27 2.55
N GLN A 127 4.63 3.26 2.22
CA GLN A 127 4.17 4.30 3.13
C GLN A 127 2.65 4.43 3.06
N ILE A 128 1.94 4.14 4.16
CA ILE A 128 0.49 4.28 4.28
C ILE A 128 0.19 5.18 5.47
N HIS A 129 -0.32 6.37 5.18
CA HIS A 129 -0.45 7.46 6.14
C HIS A 129 -1.86 8.04 6.13
N ASP A 130 -2.41 8.28 7.31
CA ASP A 130 -3.67 9.02 7.51
C ASP A 130 -4.85 8.49 6.68
N CYS A 131 -4.85 7.18 6.36
CA CYS A 131 -5.93 6.54 5.63
C CYS A 131 -7.05 6.11 6.57
N VAL A 132 -8.28 6.06 6.04
CA VAL A 132 -9.46 5.59 6.77
C VAL A 132 -9.96 4.32 6.09
N LEU A 133 -10.01 3.21 6.81
CA LEU A 133 -10.48 1.92 6.32
C LEU A 133 -11.76 1.56 7.08
N GLU A 134 -12.88 1.41 6.37
CA GLU A 134 -14.20 1.18 6.96
C GLU A 134 -14.82 -0.11 6.41
N GLN A 135 -15.38 -0.95 7.29
CA GLN A 135 -15.97 -2.23 6.88
C GLN A 135 -15.01 -3.06 6.04
N ALA A 136 -13.74 -3.06 6.44
CA ALA A 136 -12.71 -3.84 5.79
C ALA A 136 -12.63 -5.22 6.44
N PHE A 137 -12.72 -6.30 5.66
CA PHE A 137 -12.46 -7.66 6.15
C PHE A 137 -11.03 -7.75 6.71
N PHE A 138 -10.02 -7.70 5.84
CA PHE A 138 -8.67 -7.30 6.24
C PHE A 138 -8.50 -5.80 5.97
N GLY A 139 -7.94 -5.05 6.93
CA GLY A 139 -7.65 -3.64 6.71
C GLY A 139 -6.44 -3.44 5.80
N ILE A 140 -5.26 -3.52 6.38
CA ILE A 140 -3.97 -3.47 5.67
C ILE A 140 -3.32 -4.84 5.78
N TYR A 141 -3.12 -5.51 4.65
CA TYR A 141 -2.37 -6.77 4.54
C TYR A 141 -1.04 -6.50 3.83
N LEU A 142 0.08 -6.68 4.53
CA LEU A 142 1.41 -6.78 3.92
C LEU A 142 1.90 -8.23 3.87
N ALA A 143 2.24 -8.71 2.67
CA ALA A 143 2.88 -10.01 2.45
C ALA A 143 4.29 -9.82 1.89
N ARG A 144 5.31 -10.31 2.61
CA ARG A 144 6.72 -10.26 2.17
C ARG A 144 7.23 -8.84 1.95
N CYS A 145 6.86 -7.91 2.82
CA CYS A 145 7.26 -6.49 2.72
C CYS A 145 8.44 -6.14 3.64
N THR A 146 9.27 -5.18 3.24
CA THR A 146 10.39 -4.67 4.03
C THR A 146 10.27 -3.16 4.26
N GLY A 147 10.46 -2.70 5.50
CA GLY A 147 10.57 -1.27 5.80
C GLY A 147 9.28 -0.48 5.58
N ALA A 148 8.12 -1.13 5.66
CA ALA A 148 6.83 -0.47 5.51
C ALA A 148 6.53 0.45 6.71
N ARG A 149 5.94 1.61 6.47
CA ARG A 149 5.51 2.58 7.49
C ARG A 149 4.00 2.75 7.42
N LEU A 150 3.31 2.32 8.47
CA LEU A 150 1.87 2.43 8.62
C LEU A 150 1.59 3.40 9.77
N THR A 151 1.21 4.65 9.49
CA THR A 151 1.02 5.65 10.55
C THR A 151 -0.26 6.46 10.46
N GLY A 152 -0.85 6.78 11.61
CA GLY A 152 -2.03 7.67 11.68
C GLY A 152 -3.29 7.10 11.03
N ASN A 153 -3.31 5.80 10.69
CA ASN A 153 -4.45 5.20 10.01
C ASN A 153 -5.58 4.87 11.00
N ARG A 154 -6.83 5.03 10.54
CA ARG A 154 -8.02 4.60 11.27
C ARG A 154 -8.62 3.40 10.56
N ILE A 155 -8.64 2.25 11.23
CA ILE A 155 -9.02 0.97 10.63
C ILE A 155 -10.17 0.39 11.46
N GLY A 156 -11.33 0.25 10.84
CA GLY A 156 -12.56 -0.14 11.51
C GLY A 156 -13.34 -1.19 10.75
N ALA A 157 -13.84 -2.18 11.49
CA ALA A 157 -14.84 -3.12 11.04
C ALA A 157 -15.89 -3.37 12.13
N HIS A 158 -16.98 -4.03 11.76
CA HIS A 158 -18.06 -4.38 12.68
C HIS A 158 -18.39 -5.87 12.55
N PHE A 159 -17.44 -6.72 12.93
CA PHE A 159 -17.65 -8.17 12.91
C PHE A 159 -18.09 -8.70 14.27
N THR A 160 -18.96 -9.71 14.25
CA THR A 160 -19.50 -10.36 15.47
C THR A 160 -19.06 -11.81 15.62
N SER A 161 -18.35 -12.36 14.63
CA SER A 161 -17.85 -13.72 14.61
C SER A 161 -16.38 -13.75 14.24
N GLU A 162 -15.58 -14.50 15.00
CA GLU A 162 -14.16 -14.71 14.71
C GLU A 162 -13.95 -15.34 13.34
N THR A 163 -14.77 -16.32 12.96
CA THR A 163 -14.60 -17.05 11.68
C THR A 163 -14.87 -16.18 10.46
N LEU A 164 -15.68 -15.13 10.61
CA LEU A 164 -16.09 -14.19 9.55
C LEU A 164 -15.44 -12.81 9.64
N SER A 165 -14.42 -12.64 10.50
CA SER A 165 -13.70 -11.38 10.67
C SER A 165 -12.29 -11.49 10.15
N GLY A 166 -11.74 -10.47 9.50
CA GLY A 166 -10.32 -10.41 9.19
C GLY A 166 -9.59 -9.55 10.21
N ASN A 167 -8.28 -9.41 10.04
CA ASN A 167 -7.43 -8.62 10.93
C ASN A 167 -7.35 -7.16 10.48
N GLY A 168 -7.15 -6.23 11.41
CA GLY A 168 -7.04 -4.81 11.07
C GLY A 168 -5.74 -4.52 10.30
N ILE A 169 -4.60 -4.83 10.92
CA ILE A 169 -3.29 -4.83 10.27
C ILE A 169 -2.76 -6.26 10.31
N HIS A 170 -2.51 -6.85 9.15
CA HIS A 170 -2.00 -8.21 9.01
C HIS A 170 -0.65 -8.20 8.30
N LEU A 171 0.36 -8.74 8.98
CA LEU A 171 1.73 -8.81 8.47
C LEU A 171 2.15 -10.27 8.36
N TRP A 172 2.48 -10.69 7.16
CA TRP A 172 2.96 -12.04 6.87
C TRP A 172 4.34 -11.97 6.21
N HIS A 173 5.36 -12.60 6.81
CA HIS A 173 6.75 -12.59 6.34
C HIS A 173 7.34 -11.19 6.11
N CYS A 174 7.10 -10.25 7.03
CA CYS A 174 7.60 -8.88 6.90
C CYS A 174 8.89 -8.63 7.71
N ARG A 175 9.68 -7.63 7.30
CA ARG A 175 10.88 -7.19 8.03
C ARG A 175 10.89 -5.69 8.25
N ALA A 176 11.25 -5.28 9.46
CA ALA A 176 11.36 -3.89 9.88
C ALA A 176 10.12 -3.01 9.59
N PRO A 177 8.86 -3.49 9.78
CA PRO A 177 7.72 -2.59 9.69
C PRO A 177 7.72 -1.60 10.87
N PHE A 178 7.28 -0.38 10.60
CA PHE A 178 7.04 0.67 11.59
C PHE A 178 5.55 0.99 11.60
N ILE A 179 4.88 0.65 12.71
CA ILE A 179 3.43 0.76 12.88
C ILE A 179 3.18 1.71 14.04
N ALA A 180 2.76 2.95 13.75
CA ALA A 180 2.67 3.96 14.79
C ALA A 180 1.42 4.85 14.73
N GLY A 181 0.82 5.12 15.88
CA GLY A 181 -0.30 6.08 15.97
C GLY A 181 -1.55 5.65 15.23
N ASN A 182 -1.75 4.35 14.99
CA ASN A 182 -2.95 3.85 14.32
C ASN A 182 -4.05 3.52 15.33
N THR A 183 -5.31 3.68 14.93
CA THR A 183 -6.48 3.24 15.70
C THR A 183 -7.14 2.07 14.98
N ILE A 184 -7.25 0.91 15.65
CA ILE A 184 -7.81 -0.32 15.07
C ILE A 184 -9.00 -0.82 15.90
N ARG A 185 -10.15 -1.06 15.27
CA ARG A 185 -11.40 -1.38 15.97
C ARG A 185 -12.22 -2.48 15.29
N GLY A 186 -12.80 -3.38 16.09
CA GLY A 186 -13.84 -4.31 15.65
C GLY A 186 -13.39 -5.41 14.67
N HIS A 187 -12.08 -5.68 14.60
CA HIS A 187 -11.50 -6.76 13.82
C HIS A 187 -11.35 -8.05 14.65
N ARG A 188 -10.94 -9.15 14.01
CA ARG A 188 -10.58 -10.39 14.70
C ARG A 188 -9.41 -10.12 15.67
N ASP A 189 -8.26 -9.80 15.10
CA ASP A 189 -7.11 -9.24 15.79
C ASP A 189 -6.86 -7.80 15.28
N GLY A 190 -6.48 -6.91 16.18
CA GLY A 190 -6.15 -5.53 15.83
C GLY A 190 -4.90 -5.48 14.94
N ILE A 191 -3.76 -5.88 15.50
CA ILE A 191 -2.49 -6.03 14.78
C ILE A 191 -2.03 -7.49 14.90
N TYR A 192 -1.85 -8.15 13.76
CA TYR A 192 -1.42 -9.54 13.67
C TYR A 192 -0.08 -9.65 12.95
N LEU A 193 0.88 -10.32 13.58
CA LEU A 193 2.21 -10.59 13.04
C LEU A 193 2.42 -12.10 12.87
N GLU A 194 2.84 -12.52 11.69
CA GLU A 194 3.28 -13.88 11.43
C GLU A 194 4.57 -13.91 10.61
N PHE A 195 5.60 -14.57 11.15
CA PHE A 195 6.97 -14.58 10.59
C PHE A 195 7.56 -13.16 10.39
N VAL A 196 7.28 -12.25 11.31
CA VAL A 196 7.74 -10.85 11.25
C VAL A 196 9.00 -10.66 12.07
N ARG A 197 9.95 -9.89 11.54
CA ARG A 197 11.19 -9.55 12.25
C ARG A 197 11.39 -8.05 12.38
N GLN A 198 11.98 -7.63 13.50
CA GLN A 198 12.45 -6.25 13.70
C GLN A 198 11.32 -5.20 13.62
N ALA A 199 10.08 -5.57 13.92
CA ALA A 199 8.97 -4.63 13.93
C ALA A 199 9.11 -3.61 15.06
N THR A 200 8.68 -2.38 14.81
CA THR A 200 8.43 -1.37 15.84
C THR A 200 6.96 -0.99 15.80
N ILE A 201 6.28 -1.17 16.93
CA ILE A 201 4.84 -0.98 17.08
C ILE A 201 4.64 -0.03 18.25
N GLU A 202 4.29 1.22 18.00
CA GLU A 202 4.25 2.24 19.05
C GLU A 202 3.03 3.16 18.99
N HIS A 203 2.52 3.56 20.15
CA HIS A 203 1.41 4.52 20.24
C HIS A 203 0.15 4.13 19.46
N ASN A 204 -0.08 2.84 19.23
CA ASN A 204 -1.30 2.37 18.59
C ASN A 204 -2.41 2.15 19.63
N GLU A 205 -3.65 2.34 19.20
CA GLU A 205 -4.85 2.09 19.98
C GLU A 205 -5.65 0.95 19.33
N GLY A 206 -5.74 -0.21 19.99
CA GLY A 206 -6.57 -1.32 19.55
C GLY A 206 -7.72 -1.56 20.51
N LEU A 207 -8.96 -1.44 20.05
CA LEU A 207 -10.14 -1.58 20.91
C LEU A 207 -11.25 -2.41 20.28
N HIS A 208 -12.01 -3.12 21.12
CA HIS A 208 -13.16 -3.91 20.69
C HIS A 208 -12.83 -4.94 19.58
N ASN A 209 -11.57 -5.38 19.49
CA ASN A 209 -11.21 -6.50 18.64
C ASN A 209 -11.60 -7.81 19.34
N LEU A 210 -12.10 -8.76 18.56
CA LEU A 210 -12.76 -9.97 19.08
C LEU A 210 -11.80 -10.81 19.94
N ARG A 211 -10.55 -10.94 19.48
CA ARG A 211 -9.51 -11.73 20.13
C ARG A 211 -8.46 -10.82 20.74
N TYR A 212 -7.49 -10.34 19.96
CA TYR A 212 -6.33 -9.66 20.51
C TYR A 212 -6.18 -8.23 19.99
N GLY A 213 -5.70 -7.31 20.83
CA GLY A 213 -5.23 -6.01 20.36
C GLY A 213 -3.95 -6.14 19.51
N LEU A 214 -3.01 -6.98 19.98
CA LEU A 214 -1.77 -7.33 19.29
C LEU A 214 -1.48 -8.82 19.43
N HIS A 215 -1.19 -9.48 18.31
CA HIS A 215 -0.99 -10.93 18.21
C HIS A 215 0.33 -11.23 17.49
N PHE A 216 1.23 -11.97 18.15
CA PHE A 216 2.46 -12.49 17.57
C PHE A 216 2.36 -13.98 17.29
N MET A 217 2.78 -14.39 16.10
CA MET A 217 3.03 -15.76 15.69
C MET A 217 4.42 -15.84 15.05
N PHE A 218 5.31 -16.68 15.58
CA PHE A 218 6.63 -16.96 14.98
C PHE A 218 7.45 -15.70 14.61
N SER A 219 7.30 -14.64 15.42
CA SER A 219 7.85 -13.31 15.13
C SER A 219 8.84 -12.92 16.22
N ASP A 220 9.97 -12.34 15.82
CA ASP A 220 11.12 -12.12 16.70
C ASP A 220 11.74 -10.72 16.55
N SER A 221 12.56 -10.34 17.53
CA SER A 221 13.28 -9.06 17.52
C SER A 221 12.38 -7.82 17.41
N CYS A 222 11.12 -7.93 17.84
CA CYS A 222 10.13 -6.87 17.74
C CYS A 222 10.03 -6.02 19.02
N ARG A 223 9.65 -4.75 18.86
CA ARG A 223 9.40 -3.80 19.95
C ARG A 223 7.95 -3.34 19.89
N TYR A 224 7.26 -3.38 21.02
CA TYR A 224 5.90 -2.85 21.18
C TYR A 224 5.86 -1.94 22.42
N LEU A 225 5.70 -0.63 22.20
CA LEU A 225 5.90 0.42 23.21
C LEU A 225 4.69 1.35 23.26
N ASP A 226 4.25 1.73 24.45
CA ASP A 226 3.23 2.78 24.63
C ASP A 226 1.94 2.58 23.80
N ASN A 227 1.56 1.33 23.56
CA ASN A 227 0.30 0.98 22.90
C ASN A 227 -0.81 0.82 23.93
N THR A 228 -2.04 1.18 23.56
CA THR A 228 -3.23 0.97 24.38
C THR A 228 -4.11 -0.08 23.74
N PHE A 229 -4.24 -1.24 24.38
CA PHE A 229 -5.14 -2.32 23.96
C PHE A 229 -6.21 -2.54 25.02
N SER A 230 -7.45 -2.12 24.74
CA SER A 230 -8.54 -2.13 25.72
C SER A 230 -9.81 -2.72 25.13
N ALA A 231 -10.65 -3.33 25.97
CA ALA A 231 -11.92 -3.94 25.56
C ALA A 231 -11.81 -4.94 24.37
N ASN A 232 -10.64 -5.55 24.19
CA ASN A 232 -10.44 -6.70 23.31
C ASN A 232 -10.61 -8.00 24.13
N GLY A 233 -10.71 -9.16 23.48
CA GLY A 233 -10.67 -10.45 24.17
C GLY A 233 -9.45 -10.60 25.10
N ALA A 234 -8.27 -10.18 24.63
CA ALA A 234 -7.09 -9.89 25.44
C ALA A 234 -6.25 -8.75 24.81
N GLY A 235 -5.41 -8.11 25.62
CA GLY A 235 -4.58 -6.98 25.17
C GLY A 235 -3.51 -7.41 24.16
N VAL A 236 -2.58 -8.27 24.60
CA VAL A 236 -1.46 -8.77 23.80
C VAL A 236 -1.34 -10.28 23.96
N ALA A 237 -1.17 -11.00 22.86
CA ALA A 237 -0.84 -12.42 22.84
C ALA A 237 0.51 -12.62 22.15
N VAL A 238 1.51 -13.07 22.91
CA VAL A 238 2.84 -13.39 22.37
C VAL A 238 2.96 -14.90 22.23
N MET A 239 2.96 -15.40 21.00
CA MET A 239 3.14 -16.82 20.71
C MET A 239 4.43 -17.02 19.91
N TYR A 240 5.35 -17.76 20.50
CA TYR A 240 6.63 -18.13 19.92
C TYR A 240 6.75 -19.66 19.95
N SER A 241 7.26 -20.25 18.88
CA SER A 241 7.71 -21.65 18.87
C SER A 241 9.18 -21.69 18.47
#